data_AF-A0A9J6GCA6-F1
#
_entry.id   AF-A0A9J6GCA6-F1
#
_cell.length_a   1.000
_cell.length_b   1.000
_cell.length_c   1.000
_cell.angle_alpha   90.00
_cell.angle_beta   90.00
_cell.angle_gamma   90.00
#
_symmetry.space_group_name_H-M   'P 1'
#
loop_
_entity.id
_entity.type
_entity.pdbx_description
1 polymer ?
#
loop_
_entity_poly.entity_id
_entity_poly.type
_entity_poly.pdbx_seq_one_letter_code
_entity_poly.pdbx_strand_id
1 'polypeptide(L)'
;MAASGLSKEDEPKAGASVQEKWGHLAQLTDFALALKDTLNNINRESFNNFVLKMGINHGPITSGVIGARKPHFDIWGNTVNVASRMESTGKAGNIQVVKETADILESFGFALEQRGLVSVKGKGMLMTFYLLGRKQPSAQVNIF
;
A
#
# COMPACT_ATOMS: atom_id res chain seq x y z
N MET A 1 -0.04 10.82 4.89
CA MET A 1 0.70 10.24 3.76
C MET A 1 1.97 9.60 4.31
N ALA A 2 2.36 8.42 3.83
CA ALA A 2 3.55 7.70 4.26
C ALA A 2 4.22 7.05 3.05
N ALA A 3 5.53 6.82 3.12
CA ALA A 3 6.32 6.16 2.08
C ALA A 3 7.43 5.30 2.72
N SER A 4 7.87 4.28 2.00
CA SER A 4 9.00 3.40 2.36
C SER A 4 9.95 3.25 1.17
N GLY A 5 11.15 2.69 1.39
CA GLY A 5 12.14 2.53 0.31
C GLY A 5 12.85 3.84 -0.05
N LEU A 6 13.06 4.72 0.93
CA LEU A 6 13.72 6.03 0.74
C LEU A 6 15.19 6.03 1.18
N SER A 7 15.64 4.99 1.89
CA SER A 7 17.00 4.89 2.39
C SER A 7 17.92 4.33 1.31
N LYS A 8 19.20 4.73 1.31
CA LYS A 8 20.20 4.17 0.38
C LYS A 8 20.38 2.65 0.52
N GLU A 9 20.07 2.11 1.70
CA GLU A 9 20.10 0.67 1.98
C GLU A 9 18.96 -0.09 1.29
N ASP A 10 17.89 0.61 0.90
CA ASP A 10 16.75 0.05 0.19
C ASP A 10 17.00 -0.04 -1.33
N GLU A 11 18.14 0.48 -1.84
CA GLU A 11 18.47 0.34 -3.26
C GLU A 11 18.75 -1.12 -3.61
N PRO A 12 17.94 -1.75 -4.47
CA PRO A 12 18.10 -3.15 -4.77
C PRO A 12 19.40 -3.39 -5.54
N LYS A 13 20.23 -4.28 -5.01
CA LYS A 13 21.43 -4.78 -5.70
C LYS A 13 21.04 -5.48 -7.00
N ALA A 14 21.94 -5.46 -7.98
CA ALA A 14 21.73 -6.23 -9.21
C ALA A 14 21.56 -7.72 -8.88
N GLY A 15 20.43 -8.31 -9.28
CA GLY A 15 20.08 -9.71 -8.98
C GLY A 15 19.35 -9.94 -7.65
N ALA A 16 18.95 -8.89 -6.92
CA ALA A 16 18.18 -9.03 -5.68
C ALA A 16 16.85 -9.78 -5.91
N SER A 17 16.51 -10.64 -4.95
CA SER A 17 15.22 -11.34 -4.90
C SER A 17 14.05 -10.36 -4.76
N VAL A 18 12.83 -10.83 -5.05
CA VAL A 18 11.60 -10.05 -4.83
C VAL A 18 11.47 -9.62 -3.36
N GLN A 19 11.87 -10.50 -2.45
CA GLN A 19 11.84 -10.28 -1.01
C GLN A 19 12.78 -9.16 -0.57
N GLU A 20 14.03 -9.18 -1.06
CA GLU A 20 15.02 -8.12 -0.77
C GLU A 20 14.60 -6.79 -1.41
N LYS A 21 14.12 -6.84 -2.65
CA LYS A 21 13.75 -5.64 -3.41
C LYS A 21 12.52 -4.93 -2.85
N TRP A 22 11.54 -5.67 -2.34
CA TRP A 22 10.22 -5.13 -1.99
C TRP A 22 9.82 -5.35 -0.53
N GLY A 23 10.76 -5.74 0.34
CA GLY A 23 10.50 -5.89 1.78
C GLY A 23 9.93 -4.61 2.41
N HIS A 24 10.42 -3.45 1.98
CA HIS A 24 9.92 -2.15 2.42
C HIS A 24 8.44 -1.90 2.03
N LEU A 25 7.97 -2.45 0.90
CA LEU A 25 6.56 -2.35 0.47
C LEU A 25 5.67 -3.24 1.35
N ALA A 26 6.14 -4.43 1.70
CA ALA A 26 5.43 -5.31 2.64
C ALA A 26 5.29 -4.66 4.02
N GLN A 27 6.37 -4.06 4.54
CA GLN A 27 6.35 -3.33 5.82
C GLN A 27 5.37 -2.15 5.80
N LEU A 28 5.35 -1.36 4.72
CA LEU A 28 4.40 -0.25 4.56
C LEU A 28 2.95 -0.76 4.53
N THR A 29 2.74 -1.93 3.95
CA THR A 29 1.42 -2.57 3.86
C THR A 29 0.96 -3.09 5.23
N ASP A 30 1.85 -3.71 6.00
CA ASP A 30 1.59 -4.09 7.40
C ASP A 30 1.26 -2.86 8.27
N PHE A 31 2.01 -1.76 8.08
CA PHE A 31 1.71 -0.50 8.75
C PHE A 31 0.31 0.02 8.42
N ALA A 32 -0.14 -0.07 7.16
CA ALA A 32 -1.50 0.31 6.78
C ALA A 32 -2.58 -0.58 7.42
N LEU A 33 -2.33 -1.89 7.56
CA LEU A 33 -3.24 -2.80 8.27
C LEU A 33 -3.29 -2.46 9.77
N ALA A 34 -2.14 -2.21 10.40
CA ALA A 34 -2.06 -1.80 11.79
C ALA A 34 -2.83 -0.49 12.05
N LEU A 35 -2.76 0.50 11.14
CA LEU A 35 -3.56 1.72 11.24
C LEU A 35 -5.07 1.44 11.24
N LYS A 36 -5.53 0.49 10.41
CA LYS A 36 -6.94 0.09 10.37
C LYS A 36 -7.37 -0.55 11.70
N ASP A 37 -6.53 -1.40 12.28
CA ASP A 37 -6.79 -2.02 13.57
C ASP A 37 -6.78 -1.01 14.73
N THR A 38 -5.81 -0.08 14.73
CA THR A 38 -5.76 1.01 15.71
C THR A 38 -7.02 1.87 15.63
N LEU A 39 -7.49 2.23 14.43
CA LEU A 39 -8.72 3.03 14.31
C LEU A 39 -9.95 2.27 14.80
N ASN A 40 -10.03 0.96 14.55
CA ASN A 40 -11.11 0.13 15.07
C ASN A 40 -11.14 0.13 16.61
N ASN A 41 -9.98 0.12 17.26
CA ASN A 41 -9.90 0.24 18.71
C ASN A 41 -10.36 1.63 19.20
N ILE A 42 -9.92 2.70 18.55
CA ILE A 42 -10.37 4.07 18.85
C ILE A 42 -11.89 4.20 18.73
N ASN A 43 -12.48 3.62 17.68
CA ASN A 43 -13.93 3.61 17.48
C ASN A 43 -14.68 2.92 18.63
N ARG A 44 -14.15 1.79 19.12
CA ARG A 44 -14.72 1.05 20.25
C ARG A 44 -14.67 1.85 21.55
N GLU A 45 -13.57 2.55 21.80
CA GLU A 45 -13.37 3.32 23.04
C GLU A 45 -14.11 4.66 23.02
N SER A 46 -14.27 5.27 21.84
CA SER A 46 -14.81 6.62 21.70
C SER A 46 -16.28 6.67 21.24
N PHE A 47 -16.93 5.51 21.06
CA PHE A 47 -18.28 5.39 20.48
C PHE A 47 -18.45 6.15 19.15
N ASN A 48 -17.37 6.18 18.35
CA ASN A 48 -17.34 6.81 17.03
C ASN A 48 -17.28 5.74 15.93
N ASN A 49 -17.53 6.15 14.68
CA ASN A 49 -17.43 5.28 13.50
C ASN A 49 -16.58 5.91 12.40
N PHE A 50 -15.31 6.17 12.71
CA PHE A 50 -14.35 6.62 11.74
C PHE A 50 -13.97 5.48 10.79
N VAL A 51 -13.76 5.80 9.51
CA VAL A 51 -13.40 4.80 8.51
C VAL A 51 -12.21 5.29 7.70
N LEU A 52 -11.15 4.48 7.62
CA LEU A 52 -10.00 4.77 6.75
C LEU A 52 -10.29 4.31 5.32
N LYS A 53 -9.95 5.18 4.38
CA LYS A 53 -9.84 4.85 2.96
C LYS A 53 -8.39 5.08 2.56
N MET A 54 -7.76 4.07 1.99
CA MET A 54 -6.32 4.09 1.72
C MET A 54 -6.00 3.57 0.32
N GLY A 55 -4.92 4.06 -0.25
CA GLY A 55 -4.39 3.62 -1.54
C GLY A 55 -2.89 3.39 -1.43
N ILE A 56 -2.42 2.25 -1.95
CA ILE A 56 -1.00 1.90 -1.98
C ILE A 56 -0.58 1.67 -3.43
N ASN A 57 0.62 2.12 -3.76
CA ASN A 57 1.27 1.84 -5.02
C ASN A 57 2.79 1.81 -4.82
N HIS A 58 3.51 1.19 -5.74
CA HIS A 58 4.97 1.18 -5.77
C HIS A 58 5.49 1.67 -7.13
N GLY A 59 6.76 2.09 -7.15
CA GLY A 59 7.42 2.61 -8.34
C GLY A 59 8.40 3.75 -8.04
N PRO A 60 9.10 4.26 -9.06
CA PRO A 60 10.05 5.35 -8.89
C PRO A 60 9.36 6.63 -8.43
N ILE A 61 10.07 7.42 -7.63
CA ILE A 61 9.64 8.73 -7.14
C ILE A 61 10.79 9.73 -7.20
N THR A 62 10.46 11.00 -7.05
CA THR A 62 11.42 12.07 -6.79
C THR A 62 11.14 12.61 -5.40
N SER A 63 12.16 12.74 -4.56
CA SER A 63 12.06 13.30 -3.22
C SER A 63 13.02 14.47 -3.06
N GLY A 64 12.70 15.41 -2.18
CA GLY A 64 13.56 16.57 -1.94
C GLY A 64 12.99 17.54 -0.92
N VAL A 65 13.79 18.56 -0.60
CA VAL A 65 13.38 19.65 0.29
C VAL A 65 13.07 20.89 -0.56
N ILE A 66 11.86 21.43 -0.40
CA ILE A 66 11.41 22.66 -1.06
C ILE A 66 11.30 23.82 -0.07
N GLY A 67 11.43 25.04 -0.56
CA GLY A 67 11.21 26.27 0.21
C GLY A 67 12.48 26.81 0.87
N ALA A 68 12.81 28.07 0.54
CA ALA A 68 14.01 28.72 1.06
C ALA A 68 13.89 29.21 2.51
N ARG A 69 12.69 29.64 2.93
CA ARG A 69 12.45 30.19 4.29
C ARG A 69 11.82 29.19 5.25
N LYS A 70 11.06 28.23 4.73
CA LYS A 70 10.42 27.16 5.48
C LYS A 70 10.66 25.85 4.72
N PRO A 71 11.84 25.24 4.91
CA PRO A 71 12.18 23.99 4.24
C PRO A 71 11.15 22.91 4.57
N HIS A 72 10.66 22.22 3.55
CA HIS A 72 9.69 21.13 3.68
C HIS A 72 10.12 19.95 2.82
N PHE A 73 10.26 18.79 3.42
CA PHE A 73 10.51 17.55 2.68
C PHE A 73 9.22 17.05 2.05
N ASP A 74 9.26 16.72 0.77
CA ASP A 74 8.10 16.22 0.04
C ASP A 74 8.53 15.25 -1.08
N ILE A 75 7.57 14.46 -1.57
CA ILE A 75 7.77 13.42 -2.58
C ILE A 75 6.77 13.57 -3.73
N TRP A 76 7.26 13.45 -4.95
CA TRP A 76 6.49 13.63 -6.18
C TRP A 76 6.72 12.49 -7.18
N GLY A 77 5.87 12.46 -8.21
CA GLY A 77 6.00 11.54 -9.33
C GLY A 77 4.70 10.84 -9.67
N ASN A 78 4.74 10.06 -10.76
CA ASN A 78 3.55 9.31 -11.19
C ASN A 78 3.12 8.27 -10.14
N THR A 79 4.06 7.67 -9.41
CA THR A 79 3.78 6.67 -8.38
C THR A 79 2.88 7.21 -7.26
N VAL A 80 3.16 8.42 -6.76
CA VAL A 80 2.35 9.06 -5.71
C VAL A 80 0.97 9.48 -6.25
N ASN A 81 0.90 9.91 -7.51
CA ASN A 81 -0.37 10.24 -8.16
C ASN A 81 -1.26 9.00 -8.29
N VAL A 82 -0.70 7.85 -8.68
CA VAL A 82 -1.47 6.59 -8.75
C VAL A 82 -1.92 6.14 -7.36
N ALA A 83 -1.08 6.22 -6.32
CA ALA A 83 -1.48 5.91 -4.95
C ALA A 83 -2.65 6.79 -4.47
N SER A 84 -2.59 8.10 -4.73
CA SER A 84 -3.68 9.05 -4.45
C SER A 84 -4.97 8.69 -5.22
N ARG A 85 -4.85 8.17 -6.45
CA ARG A 85 -6.02 7.68 -7.21
C ARG A 85 -6.59 6.39 -6.64
N MET A 86 -5.75 5.49 -6.12
CA MET A 86 -6.22 4.30 -5.43
C MET A 86 -6.99 4.64 -4.15
N GLU A 87 -6.54 5.63 -3.40
CA GLU A 87 -7.29 6.15 -2.23
C GLU A 87 -8.60 6.81 -2.67
N SER A 88 -8.54 7.82 -3.56
CA SER A 88 -9.72 8.62 -3.91
C SER A 88 -10.83 7.80 -4.57
N THR A 89 -10.48 6.82 -5.43
CA THR A 89 -11.45 5.93 -6.11
C THR A 89 -11.81 4.68 -5.30
N GLY A 90 -11.21 4.49 -4.12
CA GLY A 90 -11.44 3.37 -3.24
C GLY A 90 -12.77 3.42 -2.50
N LYS A 91 -13.20 2.28 -1.97
CA LYS A 91 -14.34 2.19 -1.06
C LYS A 91 -13.88 2.51 0.36
N ALA A 92 -14.67 3.25 1.12
CA ALA A 92 -14.41 3.48 2.53
C ALA A 92 -14.18 2.13 3.27
N GLY A 93 -13.15 2.08 4.13
CA GLY A 93 -12.79 0.91 4.92
C GLY A 93 -11.80 -0.02 4.23
N ASN A 94 -11.44 0.27 2.99
CA ASN A 94 -10.60 -0.58 2.16
C ASN A 94 -9.26 0.09 1.84
N ILE A 95 -8.27 -0.76 1.59
CA ILE A 95 -6.97 -0.39 1.04
C ILE A 95 -6.97 -0.87 -0.41
N GLN A 96 -6.85 0.05 -1.36
CA GLN A 96 -6.86 -0.28 -2.79
C GLN A 96 -5.45 -0.22 -3.37
N VAL A 97 -5.16 -1.14 -4.29
CA VAL A 97 -3.89 -1.21 -5.04
C VAL A 97 -4.13 -1.49 -6.52
N VAL A 98 -3.13 -1.20 -7.35
CA VAL A 98 -3.09 -1.63 -8.75
C VAL A 98 -2.55 -3.06 -8.87
N LYS A 99 -2.83 -3.72 -10.00
CA LYS A 99 -2.42 -5.10 -10.26
C LYS A 99 -0.94 -5.37 -9.98
N GLU A 100 -0.05 -4.52 -10.46
CA GLU A 100 1.39 -4.72 -10.30
C GLU A 100 1.81 -4.72 -8.82
N THR A 101 1.13 -3.90 -8.01
CA THR A 101 1.36 -3.87 -6.56
C THR A 101 0.76 -5.11 -5.90
N ALA A 102 -0.43 -5.53 -6.32
CA ALA A 102 -1.07 -6.75 -5.85
C ALA A 102 -0.16 -7.98 -6.05
N ASP A 103 0.37 -8.15 -7.26
CA ASP A 103 1.22 -9.30 -7.64
C ASP A 103 2.47 -9.40 -6.73
N ILE A 104 3.08 -8.28 -6.36
CA ILE A 104 4.19 -8.27 -5.40
C ILE A 104 3.69 -8.65 -4.01
N LEU A 105 2.63 -8.02 -3.51
CA LEU A 105 2.10 -8.28 -2.17
C LEU A 105 1.66 -9.74 -1.99
N GLU A 106 1.12 -10.40 -3.02
CA GLU A 106 0.79 -11.82 -2.95
C GLU A 106 2.01 -12.69 -2.64
N SER A 107 3.19 -12.33 -3.16
CA SER A 107 4.47 -13.01 -2.87
C SER A 107 4.95 -12.84 -1.42
N PHE A 108 4.42 -11.83 -0.71
CA PHE A 108 4.64 -11.61 0.73
C PHE A 108 3.52 -12.19 1.61
N GLY A 109 2.60 -12.95 1.02
CA GLY A 109 1.52 -13.61 1.75
C GLY A 109 0.34 -12.70 2.08
N PHE A 110 0.15 -11.60 1.35
CA PHE A 110 -1.07 -10.79 1.47
C PHE A 110 -2.22 -11.41 0.67
N ALA A 111 -3.44 -11.32 1.22
CA ALA A 111 -4.68 -11.72 0.57
C ALA A 111 -5.30 -10.51 -0.12
N LEU A 112 -5.59 -10.63 -1.41
CA LEU A 112 -6.19 -9.57 -2.22
C LEU A 112 -7.44 -10.08 -2.93
N GLU A 113 -8.42 -9.20 -3.08
CA GLU A 113 -9.65 -9.43 -3.83
C GLU A 113 -9.67 -8.54 -5.07
N GLN A 114 -9.97 -9.12 -6.23
CA GLN A 114 -10.11 -8.35 -7.46
C GLN A 114 -11.32 -7.43 -7.36
N ARG A 115 -11.10 -6.12 -7.52
CA ARG A 115 -12.16 -5.12 -7.59
C ARG A 115 -12.68 -4.95 -9.02
N GLY A 116 -11.75 -4.85 -9.98
CA GLY A 116 -12.05 -4.53 -11.38
C GLY A 116 -11.29 -3.32 -11.91
N LEU A 117 -11.70 -2.87 -13.09
CA LEU A 117 -11.05 -1.77 -13.80
C LEU A 117 -11.46 -0.39 -13.26
N VAL A 118 -10.47 0.49 -13.12
CA VAL A 118 -10.65 1.88 -12.64
C VAL A 118 -9.97 2.83 -13.60
N SER A 119 -10.67 3.91 -13.97
CA SER A 119 -10.10 4.96 -14.81
C SER A 119 -9.14 5.83 -14.01
N VAL A 120 -7.90 5.93 -14.48
CA VAL A 120 -6.83 6.73 -13.88
C VAL A 120 -6.33 7.73 -14.92
N LYS A 121 -6.43 9.02 -14.60
CA LYS A 121 -6.00 10.13 -15.48
C LYS A 121 -4.55 9.93 -15.92
N GLY A 122 -4.32 9.90 -17.23
CA GLY A 122 -2.98 9.71 -17.83
C GLY A 122 -2.48 8.27 -17.87
N LYS A 123 -3.25 7.29 -17.37
CA LYS A 123 -2.92 5.86 -17.39
C LYS A 123 -3.98 4.99 -18.07
N GLY A 124 -5.18 5.50 -18.28
CA GLY A 124 -6.28 4.73 -18.85
C GLY A 124 -6.95 3.86 -17.78
N MET A 125 -7.40 2.67 -18.16
CA MET A 125 -8.04 1.72 -17.24
C MET A 125 -6.99 0.83 -16.59
N LEU A 126 -6.93 0.85 -15.25
CA LEU A 126 -6.05 -0.03 -14.48
C LEU A 126 -6.88 -1.10 -13.78
N MET A 127 -6.41 -2.35 -13.79
CA MET A 127 -6.98 -3.39 -12.94
C MET A 127 -6.57 -3.14 -11.50
N THR A 128 -7.55 -3.21 -10.59
CA THR A 128 -7.36 -2.88 -9.18
C THR A 128 -7.88 -3.98 -8.26
N PHE A 129 -7.31 -3.98 -7.06
CA PHE A 129 -7.56 -4.97 -6.02
C PHE A 129 -7.77 -4.30 -4.68
N TYR A 130 -8.55 -4.93 -3.81
CA TYR A 130 -8.62 -4.58 -2.40
C TYR A 130 -7.74 -5.53 -1.59
N LEU A 131 -6.95 -4.97 -0.68
CA LEU A 131 -6.20 -5.74 0.29
C LEU A 131 -7.11 -6.16 1.44
N LEU A 132 -7.19 -7.46 1.70
CA LEU A 132 -8.03 -8.05 2.75
C LEU A 132 -7.26 -8.24 4.07
N GLY A 133 -5.95 -8.47 3.99
CA GLY A 133 -5.08 -8.73 5.15
C GLY A 133 -3.94 -9.68 4.78
N ARG A 134 -3.33 -10.33 5.78
CA ARG A 134 -2.40 -11.45 5.55
C ARG A 134 -3.18 -12.75 5.35
N LYS A 135 -2.73 -13.60 4.43
CA LYS A 135 -3.23 -14.97 4.26
C LYS A 135 -2.99 -15.71 5.58
N GLN A 136 -4.04 -16.30 6.16
CA GLN A 136 -3.84 -17.22 7.28
C GLN A 136 -3.10 -18.46 6.75
N PRO A 137 -2.10 -18.99 7.47
CA PRO A 137 -1.56 -20.29 7.14
C PRO A 137 -2.72 -21.29 7.22
N SER A 138 -3.02 -21.95 6.11
CA SER A 138 -4.01 -23.02 6.09
C SER A 138 -3.59 -24.07 7.12
N ALA A 139 -4.36 -24.21 8.20
CA ALA A 139 -4.20 -25.32 9.11
C ALA A 139 -4.34 -26.61 8.29
N GLN A 140 -3.25 -27.38 8.17
CA GLN A 140 -3.34 -28.73 7.62
C GLN A 140 -4.25 -29.52 8.54
N VAL A 141 -5.49 -29.76 8.11
CA VAL A 141 -6.36 -30.74 8.74
C VAL A 141 -5.72 -32.09 8.46
N ASN A 142 -4.95 -32.60 9.43
CA ASN A 142 -4.52 -33.99 9.43
C ASN A 142 -5.76 -34.87 9.58
N ILE A 143 -6.28 -35.35 8.46
CA ILE A 143 -7.28 -36.40 8.45
C ILE A 143 -6.49 -37.71 8.66
N PHE A 144 -6.62 -38.29 9.85
CA PHE A 144 -6.27 -39.69 10.10
C PHE A 144 -7.33 -40.60 9.51
#